data_AF-A0A318J7Z9-F1
#
_entry.id   AF-A0A318J7Z9-F1
#
_cell.length_a   1.000
_cell.length_b   1.000
_cell.length_c   1.000
_cell.angle_alpha   90.00
_cell.angle_beta   90.00
_cell.angle_gamma   90.00
#
_symmetry.space_group_name_H-M   'P 1'
#
loop_
_entity.id
_entity.type
_entity.pdbx_description
1 polymer ?
#
loop_
_entity_poly.entity_id
_entity_poly.type
_entity_poly.pdbx_seq_one_letter_code
_entity_poly.pdbx_strand_id
1 'polypeptide(L)'
;MSYGARAITAGGLLSLPKTVFPGGALIGDDAGFLNASRIKGSHAAIKTGMLAADAAFDAVQAGRQSDELNAYPDAFKQSWLYTELYRARNFKQWMAKGLYLGTLMVGLEQKVMGGNVPWTLHHQHADHETLKPASQCEPIEYPKPDGKLTFDRLSSVFISNTNHEENQPAHLTLKDASVPVNVNLRTYAGPEGRFCPAAVYEFVKNDDGSDRLMINAQNCVHCKTCDIKDPTQNIVWVTPEGGGGPNYPNM
;
A
#
# COMPACT_ATOMS: atom_id res chain seq x y z
N MET A 1 -22.79 -2.97 9.78
CA MET A 1 -22.36 -2.31 8.52
C MET A 1 -21.03 -1.63 8.79
N SER A 2 -20.06 -1.73 7.89
CA SER A 2 -18.71 -1.22 8.12
C SER A 2 -18.03 -0.84 6.79
N TYR A 3 -17.08 0.09 6.85
CA TYR A 3 -16.26 0.49 5.72
C TYR A 3 -14.81 0.63 6.16
N GLY A 4 -13.88 0.19 5.31
CA GLY A 4 -12.45 0.35 5.54
C GLY A 4 -11.68 0.34 4.24
N ALA A 5 -10.45 0.84 4.30
CA ALA A 5 -9.54 0.85 3.17
C ALA A 5 -8.11 0.66 3.66
N ARG A 6 -7.35 -0.15 2.92
CA ARG A 6 -5.93 -0.40 3.19
C ARG A 6 -5.19 -0.64 1.88
N ALA A 7 -4.01 -0.06 1.74
CA ALA A 7 -3.09 -0.46 0.69
C ALA A 7 -2.54 -1.86 1.00
N ILE A 8 -2.40 -2.68 -0.03
CA ILE A 8 -1.81 -4.02 0.07
C ILE A 8 -0.57 -4.08 -0.82
N THR A 9 0.41 -4.89 -0.43
CA THR A 9 1.58 -5.12 -1.27
C THR A 9 1.22 -6.06 -2.43
N ALA A 10 1.78 -5.79 -3.61
CA ALA A 10 1.52 -6.61 -4.80
C ALA A 10 2.78 -6.94 -5.62
N GLY A 11 3.95 -6.45 -5.22
CA GLY A 11 5.22 -6.69 -5.90
C GLY A 11 5.78 -8.11 -5.70
N GLY A 12 5.37 -8.78 -4.62
CA GLY A 12 5.72 -10.17 -4.32
C GLY A 12 7.22 -10.37 -4.08
N LEU A 13 7.70 -11.60 -4.36
CA LEU A 13 9.08 -12.03 -4.05
C LEU A 13 10.16 -11.07 -4.58
N LEU A 14 9.93 -10.49 -5.77
CA LEU A 14 10.90 -9.66 -6.47
C LEU A 14 11.00 -8.24 -5.91
N SER A 15 10.08 -7.86 -5.03
CA SER A 15 10.07 -6.55 -4.37
C SER A 15 10.46 -6.63 -2.89
N LEU A 16 10.85 -7.81 -2.40
CA LEU A 16 11.30 -7.95 -1.02
C LEU A 16 12.63 -7.21 -0.81
N PRO A 17 12.74 -6.36 0.21
CA PRO A 17 14.01 -5.73 0.58
C PRO A 17 14.92 -6.73 1.30
N LYS A 18 16.10 -6.26 1.71
CA LYS A 18 16.84 -6.96 2.79
C LYS A 18 15.97 -6.94 4.04
N THR A 19 15.66 -8.11 4.59
CA THR A 19 14.69 -8.25 5.69
C THR A 19 15.31 -8.22 7.08
N VAL A 20 16.63 -8.04 7.19
CA VAL A 20 17.35 -7.96 8.46
C VAL A 20 18.37 -6.82 8.43
N PHE A 21 18.57 -6.21 9.59
CA PHE A 21 19.54 -5.16 9.84
C PHE A 21 20.01 -5.24 11.30
N PRO A 22 21.10 -4.57 11.70
CA PRO A 22 21.61 -4.67 13.06
C PRO A 22 20.55 -4.23 14.08
N GLY A 23 20.12 -5.18 14.93
CA GLY A 23 19.10 -4.93 15.94
C GLY A 23 17.64 -5.03 15.48
N GLY A 24 17.36 -5.48 14.25
CA GLY A 24 15.96 -5.64 13.81
C GLY A 24 15.75 -6.46 12.54
N ALA A 25 14.46 -6.72 12.26
CA ALA A 25 14.01 -7.46 11.09
C ALA A 25 12.65 -6.92 10.60
N LEU A 26 12.42 -7.05 9.29
CA LEU A 26 11.14 -6.76 8.63
C LEU A 26 10.39 -8.07 8.40
N ILE A 27 9.12 -8.14 8.82
CA ILE A 27 8.26 -9.33 8.68
C ILE A 27 6.90 -8.97 8.09
N GLY A 28 6.15 -9.97 7.61
CA GLY A 28 4.82 -9.79 7.05
C GLY A 28 4.73 -8.80 5.89
N ASP A 29 3.66 -8.03 5.84
CA ASP A 29 3.40 -7.13 4.72
C ASP A 29 4.25 -5.85 4.77
N ASP A 30 4.89 -5.56 5.90
CA ASP A 30 5.89 -4.49 6.01
C ASP A 30 7.12 -4.80 5.13
N ALA A 31 7.55 -6.07 5.10
CA ALA A 31 8.54 -6.55 4.14
C ALA A 31 7.96 -6.84 2.74
N GLY A 32 6.64 -7.09 2.65
CA GLY A 32 5.95 -7.35 1.37
C GLY A 32 5.74 -8.82 1.02
N PHE A 33 5.59 -9.71 2.01
CA PHE A 33 5.41 -11.16 1.80
C PHE A 33 4.03 -11.59 1.27
N LEU A 34 3.14 -10.65 0.90
CA LEU A 34 1.80 -10.96 0.40
C LEU A 34 1.84 -11.72 -0.93
N ASN A 35 1.07 -12.80 -1.03
CA ASN A 35 0.83 -13.47 -2.30
C ASN A 35 -0.33 -12.79 -3.05
N ALA A 36 0.02 -11.91 -3.98
CA ALA A 36 -0.94 -11.11 -4.76
C ALA A 36 -1.88 -11.97 -5.62
N SER A 37 -1.38 -13.10 -6.14
CA SER A 37 -2.18 -14.00 -6.99
C SER A 37 -3.35 -14.66 -6.24
N ARG A 38 -3.22 -14.78 -4.92
CA ARG A 38 -4.21 -15.41 -4.04
C ARG A 38 -4.96 -14.39 -3.20
N ILE A 39 -4.51 -13.14 -3.16
CA ILE A 39 -4.95 -12.08 -2.25
C ILE A 39 -4.84 -12.58 -0.79
N LYS A 40 -3.68 -13.15 -0.44
CA LYS A 40 -3.44 -13.72 0.89
C LYS A 40 -2.05 -13.33 1.40
N GLY A 41 -2.03 -12.62 2.53
CA GLY A 41 -0.81 -12.24 3.25
C GLY A 41 -0.74 -12.79 4.68
N SER A 42 -1.87 -13.09 5.33
CA SER A 42 -1.89 -13.45 6.76
C SER A 42 -1.06 -14.70 7.10
N HIS A 43 -1.13 -15.76 6.28
CA HIS A 43 -0.33 -16.96 6.48
C HIS A 43 1.16 -16.70 6.27
N ALA A 44 1.50 -15.81 5.34
CA ALA A 44 2.87 -15.37 5.09
C ALA A 44 3.41 -14.51 6.25
N ALA A 45 2.60 -13.61 6.79
CA ALA A 45 2.92 -12.81 7.97
C ALA A 45 3.15 -13.67 9.21
N ILE A 46 2.28 -14.65 9.46
CA ILE A 46 2.45 -15.62 10.56
C ILE A 46 3.75 -16.40 10.36
N LYS A 47 3.98 -16.95 9.17
CA LYS A 47 5.18 -17.76 8.90
C LYS A 47 6.47 -16.96 9.06
N THR A 48 6.50 -15.73 8.56
CA THR A 48 7.68 -14.86 8.66
C THR A 48 7.93 -14.41 10.09
N GLY A 49 6.88 -14.12 10.86
CA GLY A 49 6.98 -13.89 12.30
C GLY A 49 7.57 -15.09 13.06
N MET A 50 7.12 -16.31 12.76
CA MET A 50 7.70 -17.53 13.36
C MET A 50 9.18 -17.69 13.03
N LEU A 51 9.55 -17.57 11.75
CA LEU A 51 10.95 -17.73 11.32
C LEU A 51 11.88 -16.66 11.92
N ALA A 52 11.40 -15.42 12.03
CA ALA A 52 12.16 -14.35 12.68
C ALA A 52 12.29 -14.58 14.19
N ALA A 53 11.23 -15.08 14.84
CA ALA A 53 11.25 -15.43 16.26
C ALA A 53 12.23 -16.56 16.57
N ASP A 54 12.26 -17.63 15.77
CA ASP A 54 13.22 -18.73 15.91
C ASP A 54 14.66 -18.20 15.82
N ALA A 55 14.96 -17.38 14.79
CA ALA A 55 16.28 -16.78 14.61
C ALA A 55 16.67 -15.84 15.76
N ALA A 56 15.72 -15.05 16.28
CA ALA A 56 15.95 -14.15 17.40
C ALA A 56 16.19 -14.92 18.70
N PHE A 57 15.42 -15.99 18.95
CA PHE A 57 15.57 -16.82 20.14
C PHE A 57 16.95 -17.49 20.19
N ASP A 58 17.39 -18.09 19.08
CA ASP A 58 18.73 -18.69 18.99
C ASP A 58 19.84 -17.66 19.23
N ALA A 59 19.68 -16.44 18.68
CA ALA A 59 20.65 -15.37 18.88
C ALA A 59 20.74 -14.94 20.35
N VAL A 60 19.60 -14.81 21.04
CA VAL A 60 19.54 -14.49 22.47
C VAL A 60 20.19 -15.59 23.31
N GLN A 61 19.90 -16.87 23.03
CA GLN A 61 20.51 -18.00 23.73
C GLN A 61 22.03 -18.05 23.54
N ALA A 62 22.52 -17.64 22.38
CA ALA A 62 23.95 -17.54 22.08
C ALA A 62 24.61 -16.27 22.67
N GLY A 63 23.87 -15.43 23.40
CA GLY A 63 24.38 -14.18 23.98
C GLY A 63 24.73 -13.10 22.96
N ARG A 64 24.19 -13.18 21.74
CA ARG A 64 24.40 -12.18 20.68
C ARG A 64 23.62 -10.90 21.00
N GLN A 65 24.14 -9.75 20.59
CA GLN A 65 23.53 -8.44 20.83
C GLN A 65 23.75 -7.52 19.64
N SER A 66 22.73 -6.71 19.31
CA SER A 66 22.79 -5.62 18.33
C SER A 66 23.32 -6.00 16.94
N ASP A 67 23.12 -7.25 16.51
CA ASP A 67 23.60 -7.77 15.23
C ASP A 67 22.48 -8.19 14.28
N GLU A 68 22.84 -8.78 13.13
CA GLU A 68 21.88 -9.20 12.10
C GLU A 68 21.44 -10.66 12.29
N LEU A 69 20.13 -10.90 12.18
CA LEU A 69 19.53 -12.24 12.29
C LEU A 69 19.57 -13.03 10.97
N ASN A 70 20.77 -13.28 10.41
CA ASN A 70 20.93 -13.94 9.10
C ASN A 70 20.24 -15.32 8.97
N ALA A 71 20.04 -16.02 10.08
CA ALA A 71 19.29 -17.29 10.08
C ALA A 71 17.84 -17.13 9.56
N TYR A 72 17.22 -15.96 9.76
CA TYR A 72 15.85 -15.69 9.29
C TYR A 72 15.73 -15.70 7.75
N PRO A 73 16.45 -14.86 6.98
CA PRO A 73 16.34 -14.88 5.52
C PRO A 73 16.77 -16.22 4.91
N ASP A 74 17.71 -16.94 5.53
CA ASP A 74 18.12 -18.27 5.06
C ASP A 74 17.02 -19.31 5.28
N ALA A 75 16.40 -19.33 6.45
CA ALA A 75 15.25 -20.19 6.74
C ALA A 75 14.04 -19.84 5.85
N PHE A 76 13.83 -18.56 5.53
CA PHE A 76 12.81 -18.15 4.58
C PHE A 76 13.03 -18.77 3.19
N LYS A 77 14.25 -18.68 2.63
CA LYS A 77 14.58 -19.27 1.31
C LYS A 77 14.33 -20.77 1.24
N GLN A 78 14.48 -21.48 2.37
CA GLN A 78 14.23 -22.92 2.48
C GLN A 78 12.76 -23.27 2.78
N SER A 79 11.91 -22.27 3.02
CA SER A 79 10.53 -22.48 3.45
C SER A 79 9.56 -22.73 2.29
N TRP A 80 8.41 -23.30 2.64
CA TRP A 80 7.26 -23.38 1.72
C TRP A 80 6.81 -22.00 1.23
N LEU A 81 7.01 -20.94 2.02
CA LEU A 81 6.57 -19.60 1.67
C LEU A 81 7.40 -19.05 0.50
N TYR A 82 8.72 -19.25 0.52
CA TYR A 82 9.56 -18.89 -0.62
C TYR A 82 9.11 -19.62 -1.88
N THR A 83 8.84 -20.92 -1.78
CA THR A 83 8.33 -21.72 -2.91
C THR A 83 6.99 -21.18 -3.42
N GLU A 84 6.08 -20.81 -2.52
CA GLU A 84 4.79 -20.20 -2.88
C GLU A 84 4.97 -18.88 -3.62
N LEU A 85 5.76 -17.95 -3.07
CA LEU A 85 5.98 -16.64 -3.67
C LEU A 85 6.77 -16.72 -4.97
N TYR A 86 7.73 -17.64 -5.07
CA TYR A 86 8.50 -17.89 -6.28
C TYR A 86 7.60 -18.38 -7.43
N ARG A 87 6.66 -19.29 -7.15
CA ARG A 87 5.69 -19.72 -8.16
C ARG A 87 4.77 -18.60 -8.64
N ALA A 88 4.43 -17.65 -7.76
CA ALA A 88 3.56 -16.53 -8.08
C ALA A 88 4.30 -15.28 -8.61
N ARG A 89 5.63 -15.32 -8.74
CA ARG A 89 6.51 -14.15 -8.89
C ARG A 89 6.22 -13.22 -10.08
N ASN A 90 5.62 -13.74 -11.15
CA ASN A 90 5.32 -12.99 -12.37
C ASN A 90 3.85 -12.54 -12.47
N PHE A 91 3.01 -12.90 -11.49
CA PHE A 91 1.56 -12.69 -11.59
C PHE A 91 1.20 -11.21 -11.80
N LYS A 92 1.71 -10.32 -10.95
CA LYS A 92 1.33 -8.90 -11.01
C LYS A 92 1.86 -8.22 -12.27
N GLN A 93 3.04 -8.63 -12.73
CA GLN A 93 3.70 -8.15 -13.94
C GLN A 93 2.91 -8.53 -15.20
N TRP A 94 2.37 -9.75 -15.25
CA TRP A 94 1.48 -10.15 -16.34
C TRP A 94 0.15 -9.40 -16.29
N MET A 95 -0.47 -9.30 -15.11
CA MET A 95 -1.73 -8.58 -14.94
C MET A 95 -1.62 -7.08 -15.25
N ALA A 96 -0.43 -6.48 -15.08
CA ALA A 96 -0.16 -5.11 -15.50
C ALA A 96 -0.21 -4.90 -17.02
N LYS A 97 -0.10 -5.97 -17.83
CA LYS A 97 -0.25 -5.92 -19.29
C LYS A 97 -1.71 -6.01 -19.77
N GLY A 98 -2.67 -5.92 -18.86
CA GLY A 98 -4.10 -5.97 -19.15
C GLY A 98 -4.72 -7.35 -18.91
N LEU A 99 -6.05 -7.37 -18.79
CA LEU A 99 -6.81 -8.55 -18.34
C LEU A 99 -6.59 -9.78 -19.23
N TYR A 100 -6.70 -9.63 -20.56
CA TYR A 100 -6.63 -10.76 -21.48
C TYR A 100 -5.24 -11.40 -21.55
N LEU A 101 -4.21 -10.60 -21.85
CA LEU A 101 -2.83 -11.08 -21.92
C LEU A 101 -2.35 -11.57 -20.55
N GLY A 102 -2.69 -10.83 -19.49
CA GLY A 102 -2.37 -11.22 -18.12
C GLY A 102 -2.97 -12.57 -17.75
N THR A 103 -4.26 -12.77 -18.02
CA THR A 103 -4.95 -14.05 -17.73
C THR A 103 -4.37 -15.20 -18.55
N LEU A 104 -4.11 -14.99 -19.84
CA LEU A 104 -3.51 -16.01 -20.70
C LEU A 104 -2.15 -16.46 -20.17
N MET A 105 -1.27 -15.50 -19.88
CA MET A 105 0.09 -15.81 -19.42
C MET A 105 0.09 -16.41 -18.03
N VAL A 106 -0.68 -15.88 -17.09
CA VAL A 106 -0.85 -16.50 -15.76
C VAL A 106 -1.39 -17.93 -15.88
N GLY A 107 -2.37 -18.16 -16.74
CA GLY A 107 -2.89 -19.50 -17.02
C GLY A 107 -1.81 -20.45 -17.55
N LEU A 108 -1.02 -20.00 -18.51
CA LEU A 108 0.11 -20.76 -19.07
C LEU A 108 1.15 -21.09 -17.98
N GLU A 109 1.59 -20.11 -17.21
CA GLU A 109 2.59 -20.31 -16.16
C GLU A 109 2.09 -21.24 -15.06
N GLN A 110 0.87 -21.02 -14.56
CA GLN A 110 0.36 -21.72 -13.39
C GLN A 110 -0.23 -23.09 -13.72
N LYS A 111 -0.97 -23.23 -14.83
CA LYS A 111 -1.67 -24.49 -15.18
C LYS A 111 -0.83 -25.42 -16.03
N VAL A 112 -0.05 -24.89 -16.98
CA VAL A 112 0.73 -25.72 -17.90
C VAL A 112 2.13 -26.00 -17.33
N MET A 113 2.79 -24.97 -16.80
CA MET A 113 4.17 -25.07 -16.28
C MET A 113 4.26 -25.22 -14.75
N GLY A 114 3.13 -25.23 -14.04
CA GLY A 114 3.11 -25.41 -12.57
C GLY A 114 3.87 -24.35 -11.77
N GLY A 115 4.05 -23.14 -12.33
CA GLY A 115 4.83 -22.05 -11.75
C GLY A 115 6.35 -22.16 -11.95
N ASN A 116 6.83 -23.23 -12.59
CA ASN A 116 8.25 -23.49 -12.83
C ASN A 116 8.69 -22.98 -14.20
N VAL A 117 8.50 -21.68 -14.42
CA VAL A 117 8.90 -21.04 -15.69
C VAL A 117 10.38 -20.64 -15.68
N PRO A 118 11.08 -20.69 -16.83
CA PRO A 118 12.51 -20.36 -16.92
C PRO A 118 12.80 -18.85 -17.03
N TRP A 119 11.81 -17.99 -16.77
CA TRP A 119 11.97 -16.52 -16.81
C TRP A 119 11.42 -15.84 -15.55
N THR A 120 11.85 -14.60 -15.33
CA THR A 120 11.38 -13.74 -14.24
C THR A 120 11.16 -12.33 -14.78
N LEU A 121 9.96 -11.81 -14.60
CA LEU A 121 9.58 -10.46 -15.03
C LEU A 121 9.84 -9.45 -13.91
N HIS A 122 10.38 -8.29 -14.27
CA HIS A 122 10.67 -7.23 -13.30
C HIS A 122 9.76 -6.03 -13.53
N HIS A 123 9.34 -5.38 -12.44
CA HIS A 123 8.75 -4.05 -12.51
C HIS A 123 9.84 -3.03 -12.87
N GLN A 124 9.50 -2.05 -13.70
CA GLN A 124 10.45 -1.04 -14.18
C GLN A 124 10.20 0.35 -13.58
N HIS A 125 9.09 0.53 -12.86
CA HIS A 125 8.61 1.82 -12.38
C HIS A 125 7.98 1.68 -11.01
N ALA A 126 8.02 2.77 -10.23
CA ALA A 126 7.23 2.90 -9.01
C ALA A 126 5.79 3.29 -9.33
N ASP A 127 4.85 2.98 -8.44
CA ASP A 127 3.43 3.26 -8.68
C ASP A 127 3.14 4.77 -8.86
N HIS A 128 3.85 5.66 -8.17
CA HIS A 128 3.67 7.10 -8.31
C HIS A 128 4.06 7.64 -9.69
N GLU A 129 4.95 6.96 -10.41
CA GLU A 129 5.44 7.39 -11.74
C GLU A 129 4.44 7.09 -12.87
N THR A 130 3.37 6.35 -12.57
CA THR A 130 2.46 5.80 -13.59
C THR A 130 1.28 6.71 -13.94
N LEU A 131 1.16 7.89 -13.32
CA LEU A 131 0.12 8.85 -13.66
C LEU A 131 0.47 9.60 -14.96
N LYS A 132 -0.51 9.71 -15.85
CA LYS A 132 -0.44 10.59 -17.01
C LYS A 132 -0.97 11.99 -16.64
N PRO A 133 -0.46 13.07 -17.27
CA PRO A 133 -1.06 14.38 -17.15
C PRO A 133 -2.55 14.35 -17.50
N ALA A 134 -3.37 15.12 -16.78
CA ALA A 134 -4.82 15.14 -16.96
C ALA A 134 -5.22 15.52 -18.39
N SER A 135 -4.42 16.37 -19.06
CA SER A 135 -4.64 16.77 -20.46
C SER A 135 -4.50 15.63 -21.48
N GLN A 136 -3.98 14.47 -21.08
CA GLN A 136 -3.81 13.29 -21.93
C GLN A 136 -4.83 12.18 -21.62
N CYS A 137 -5.81 12.48 -20.77
CA CYS A 137 -6.80 11.53 -20.28
C CYS A 137 -8.21 12.08 -20.49
N GLU A 138 -9.17 11.18 -20.68
CA GLU A 138 -10.59 11.53 -20.64
C GLU A 138 -11.10 11.42 -19.19
N PRO A 139 -11.79 12.45 -18.67
CA PRO A 139 -12.44 12.36 -17.36
C PRO A 139 -13.46 11.23 -17.31
N ILE A 140 -13.47 10.47 -16.21
CA ILE A 140 -14.46 9.42 -15.96
C ILE A 140 -15.66 10.04 -15.24
N GLU A 141 -16.85 9.94 -15.84
CA GLU A 141 -18.12 10.32 -15.21
C GLU A 141 -18.65 9.17 -14.36
N TYR A 142 -18.52 9.28 -13.04
CA TYR A 142 -19.09 8.31 -12.11
C TYR A 142 -20.57 8.63 -11.83
N PRO A 143 -21.46 7.62 -11.80
CA PRO A 143 -22.84 7.81 -11.37
C PRO A 143 -22.92 8.37 -9.94
N LYS A 144 -23.95 9.18 -9.69
CA LYS A 144 -24.26 9.64 -8.33
C LYS A 144 -24.67 8.46 -7.45
N PRO A 145 -24.30 8.45 -6.15
CA PRO A 145 -24.70 7.39 -5.24
C PRO A 145 -26.22 7.37 -5.06
N ASP A 146 -26.79 6.17 -4.97
CA ASP A 146 -28.24 5.92 -4.81
C ASP A 146 -28.69 5.78 -3.33
N GLY A 147 -27.74 5.74 -2.39
CA GLY A 147 -27.98 5.57 -0.97
C GLY A 147 -28.46 4.18 -0.57
N LYS A 148 -28.40 3.20 -1.48
CA LYS A 148 -28.85 1.81 -1.26
C LYS A 148 -27.75 0.79 -1.57
N LEU A 149 -27.20 0.86 -2.78
CA LEU A 149 -26.09 0.02 -3.24
C LEU A 149 -24.78 0.82 -3.30
N THR A 150 -24.89 2.12 -3.52
CA THR A 150 -23.79 3.05 -3.70
C THR A 150 -23.96 4.24 -2.77
N PHE A 151 -22.88 4.65 -2.12
CA PHE A 151 -22.90 5.67 -1.08
C PHE A 151 -21.83 6.69 -1.36
N ASP A 152 -22.01 7.90 -0.83
CA ASP A 152 -20.95 8.90 -0.88
C ASP A 152 -19.80 8.53 0.08
N ARG A 153 -18.65 9.19 -0.14
CA ARG A 153 -17.43 8.92 0.60
C ARG A 153 -17.53 9.31 2.08
N LEU A 154 -18.26 10.37 2.44
CA LEU A 154 -18.36 10.83 3.82
C LEU A 154 -19.23 9.89 4.66
N SER A 155 -20.36 9.44 4.13
CA SER A 155 -21.18 8.39 4.75
C SER A 155 -20.38 7.10 4.98
N SER A 156 -19.49 6.75 4.04
CA SER A 156 -18.58 5.61 4.17
C SER A 156 -17.54 5.81 5.27
N VAL A 157 -16.92 6.99 5.35
CA VAL A 157 -15.97 7.34 6.43
C VAL A 157 -16.65 7.30 7.79
N PHE A 158 -17.88 7.78 7.91
CA PHE A 158 -18.63 7.74 9.16
C PHE A 158 -18.76 6.31 9.71
N ILE A 159 -19.11 5.33 8.86
CA ILE A 159 -19.23 3.92 9.27
C ILE A 159 -17.89 3.17 9.36
N SER A 160 -16.77 3.85 9.08
CA SER A 160 -15.43 3.36 9.43
C SER A 160 -15.09 3.60 10.91
N ASN A 161 -15.89 4.44 11.58
CA ASN A 161 -15.71 4.87 12.96
C ASN A 161 -14.28 5.39 13.23
N THR A 162 -13.67 6.01 12.22
CA THR A 162 -12.36 6.65 12.35
C THR A 162 -12.49 7.97 13.06
N ASN A 163 -11.59 8.23 14.01
CA ASN A 163 -11.55 9.49 14.73
C ASN A 163 -10.12 9.81 15.19
N HIS A 164 -9.81 11.09 15.36
CA HIS A 164 -8.54 11.58 15.90
C HIS A 164 -8.83 12.74 16.85
N GLU A 165 -7.95 12.96 17.84
CA GLU A 165 -7.97 14.20 18.62
C GLU A 165 -7.84 15.40 17.67
N GLU A 166 -8.74 16.39 17.77
CA GLU A 166 -8.80 17.51 16.83
C GLU A 166 -7.63 18.47 17.03
N ASN A 167 -7.16 18.62 18.27
CA ASN A 167 -6.06 19.52 18.63
C ASN A 167 -4.69 18.85 18.54
N GLN A 168 -4.42 18.15 17.43
CA GLN A 168 -3.12 17.55 17.13
C GLN A 168 -2.62 18.00 15.74
N PRO A 169 -1.30 18.04 15.50
CA PRO A 169 -0.78 18.35 14.18
C PRO A 169 -1.21 17.29 13.16
N ALA A 170 -1.47 17.71 11.92
CA ALA A 170 -1.81 16.79 10.84
C ALA A 170 -0.67 15.78 10.62
N HIS A 171 -0.98 14.49 10.78
CA HIS A 171 -0.05 13.38 10.56
C HIS A 171 0.21 13.08 9.06
N LEU A 172 -0.36 13.91 8.18
CA LEU A 172 -0.16 13.92 6.74
C LEU A 172 0.59 15.19 6.40
N THR A 173 1.91 15.09 6.46
CA THR A 173 2.79 16.24 6.26
C THR A 173 3.16 16.39 4.79
N LEU A 174 3.55 17.59 4.39
CA LEU A 174 4.03 17.89 3.04
C LEU A 174 5.49 18.31 3.12
N LYS A 175 6.35 17.78 2.23
CA LYS A 175 7.73 18.27 2.09
C LYS A 175 7.76 19.70 1.59
N ASP A 176 6.84 20.04 0.68
CA ASP A 176 6.62 21.36 0.12
C ASP A 176 5.11 21.64 -0.02
N ALA A 177 4.62 22.68 0.65
CA ALA A 177 3.20 23.05 0.67
C ALA A 177 2.68 23.62 -0.67
N SER A 178 3.57 24.02 -1.58
CA SER A 178 3.23 24.61 -2.87
C SER A 178 2.95 23.57 -3.95
N VAL A 179 3.56 22.38 -3.82
CA VAL A 179 3.49 21.29 -4.82
C VAL A 179 2.07 20.79 -5.10
N PRO A 180 1.17 20.60 -4.11
CA PRO A 180 -0.19 20.12 -4.40
C PRO A 180 -0.96 21.01 -5.37
N VAL A 181 -0.77 22.33 -5.30
CA VAL A 181 -1.45 23.26 -6.22
C VAL A 181 -0.64 23.40 -7.51
N ASN A 182 0.66 23.70 -7.40
CA ASN A 182 1.50 24.06 -8.54
C ASN A 182 1.80 22.91 -9.49
N VAL A 183 1.78 21.67 -8.99
CA VAL A 183 2.10 20.47 -9.76
C VAL A 183 0.90 19.52 -9.80
N ASN A 184 0.41 19.05 -8.66
CA ASN A 184 -0.58 17.97 -8.62
C ASN A 184 -1.92 18.43 -9.21
N LEU A 185 -2.47 19.55 -8.74
CA LEU A 185 -3.70 20.14 -9.28
C LEU A 185 -3.50 20.58 -10.73
N ARG A 186 -2.45 21.33 -11.02
CA ARG A 186 -2.19 21.89 -12.35
C ARG A 186 -1.97 20.83 -13.44
N THR A 187 -1.21 19.78 -13.16
CA THR A 187 -0.75 18.80 -14.16
C THR A 187 -1.61 17.55 -14.15
N TYR A 188 -2.01 17.08 -12.97
CA TYR A 188 -2.70 15.80 -12.77
C TYR A 188 -4.14 15.97 -12.29
N ALA A 189 -4.66 17.20 -12.28
CA ALA A 189 -6.01 17.53 -11.81
C ALA A 189 -6.29 17.09 -10.35
N GLY A 190 -5.27 17.11 -9.49
CA GLY A 190 -5.41 16.88 -8.05
C GLY A 190 -5.78 15.44 -7.71
N PRO A 191 -4.95 14.44 -8.05
CA PRO A 191 -5.26 13.02 -7.85
C PRO A 191 -5.52 12.66 -6.38
N GLU A 192 -4.94 13.38 -5.42
CA GLU A 192 -5.13 13.19 -3.99
C GLU A 192 -6.57 13.35 -3.52
N GLY A 193 -7.35 14.20 -4.21
CA GLY A 193 -8.78 14.33 -3.97
C GLY A 193 -9.59 13.10 -4.39
N ARG A 194 -9.02 12.20 -5.19
CA ARG A 194 -9.69 11.00 -5.75
C ARG A 194 -9.14 9.68 -5.22
N PHE A 195 -7.82 9.49 -5.18
CA PHE A 195 -7.24 8.25 -4.68
C PHE A 195 -7.42 8.07 -3.17
N CYS A 196 -7.67 9.16 -2.43
CA CYS A 196 -7.89 9.09 -1.00
C CYS A 196 -9.26 8.46 -0.73
N PRO A 197 -9.31 7.31 -0.02
CA PRO A 197 -10.57 6.64 0.27
C PRO A 197 -11.42 7.40 1.30
N ALA A 198 -10.85 8.41 1.98
CA ALA A 198 -11.46 9.02 3.16
C ALA A 198 -11.63 10.54 3.09
N ALA A 199 -11.63 11.13 1.89
CA ALA A 199 -11.87 12.58 1.71
C ALA A 199 -10.92 13.48 2.53
N VAL A 200 -9.68 13.03 2.75
CA VAL A 200 -8.71 13.80 3.55
C VAL A 200 -8.22 15.03 2.79
N TYR A 201 -8.06 14.93 1.47
CA TYR A 201 -7.52 16.00 0.64
C TYR A 201 -8.63 16.65 -0.17
N GLU A 202 -8.77 17.96 -0.03
CA GLU A 202 -9.73 18.78 -0.78
C GLU A 202 -9.05 20.05 -1.27
N PHE A 203 -9.28 20.40 -2.54
CA PHE A 203 -8.83 21.69 -3.08
C PHE A 203 -9.95 22.71 -2.91
N VAL A 204 -9.69 23.75 -2.12
CA VAL A 204 -10.65 24.81 -1.82
C VAL A 204 -10.09 26.16 -2.28
N LYS A 205 -10.98 27.12 -2.49
CA LYS A 205 -10.61 28.50 -2.83
C LYS A 205 -10.30 29.31 -1.56
N ASN A 206 -9.26 30.13 -1.62
CA ASN A 206 -9.01 31.21 -0.67
C ASN A 206 -9.92 32.41 -0.96
N ASP A 207 -9.97 33.37 -0.04
CA ASP A 207 -10.74 34.60 -0.18
C ASP A 207 -10.32 35.44 -1.41
N ASP A 208 -9.05 35.31 -1.82
CA ASP A 208 -8.49 35.96 -3.02
C ASP A 208 -8.73 35.17 -4.33
N GLY A 209 -9.43 34.03 -4.26
CA GLY A 209 -9.75 33.16 -5.40
C GLY A 209 -8.62 32.19 -5.80
N SER A 210 -7.47 32.21 -5.11
CA SER A 210 -6.41 31.22 -5.33
C SER A 210 -6.79 29.84 -4.78
N ASP A 211 -6.27 28.77 -5.40
CA ASP A 211 -6.48 27.40 -4.91
C ASP A 211 -5.53 27.09 -3.75
N ARG A 212 -6.03 26.37 -2.74
CA ARG A 212 -5.23 25.75 -1.68
C ARG A 212 -5.67 24.32 -1.41
N LEU A 213 -4.74 23.52 -0.90
CA LEU A 213 -5.05 22.19 -0.37
C LEU A 213 -5.50 22.32 1.10
N MET A 214 -6.68 21.78 1.41
CA MET A 214 -7.19 21.54 2.76
C MET A 214 -6.95 20.07 3.12
N ILE A 215 -6.32 19.83 4.28
CA ILE A 215 -6.03 18.47 4.79
C ILE A 215 -6.93 18.20 6.01
N ASN A 216 -7.98 17.43 5.80
CA ASN A 216 -8.92 16.94 6.82
C ASN A 216 -8.37 15.67 7.48
N ALA A 217 -7.26 15.80 8.23
CA ALA A 217 -6.51 14.67 8.80
C ALA A 217 -7.35 13.76 9.72
N GLN A 218 -8.38 14.31 10.37
CA GLN A 218 -9.30 13.59 11.24
C GLN A 218 -10.03 12.43 10.54
N ASN A 219 -10.24 12.54 9.22
CA ASN A 219 -10.92 11.51 8.43
C ASN A 219 -9.99 10.35 8.05
N CYS A 220 -8.68 10.44 8.31
CA CYS A 220 -7.72 9.46 7.79
C CYS A 220 -8.02 8.04 8.28
N VAL A 221 -8.07 7.06 7.38
CA VAL A 221 -8.25 5.63 7.72
C VAL A 221 -6.92 4.86 7.69
N HIS A 222 -5.81 5.58 7.68
CA HIS A 222 -4.43 5.05 7.73
C HIS A 222 -4.10 4.08 6.58
N CYS A 223 -4.78 4.19 5.44
CA CYS A 223 -4.61 3.27 4.31
C CYS A 223 -3.22 3.29 3.67
N LYS A 224 -2.45 4.37 3.86
CA LYS A 224 -1.14 4.68 3.25
C LYS A 224 -1.15 5.00 1.75
N THR A 225 -2.28 4.97 1.06
CA THR A 225 -2.36 5.22 -0.40
C THR A 225 -1.76 6.56 -0.83
N CYS A 226 -1.96 7.63 -0.06
CA CYS A 226 -1.45 8.96 -0.41
C CYS A 226 0.08 9.03 -0.43
N ASP A 227 0.74 8.34 0.50
CA ASP A 227 2.19 8.26 0.61
C ASP A 227 2.78 7.46 -0.57
N ILE A 228 2.02 6.47 -1.06
CA ILE A 228 2.42 5.59 -2.16
C ILE A 228 2.16 6.22 -3.53
N LYS A 229 1.03 6.92 -3.71
CA LYS A 229 0.49 7.26 -5.04
C LYS A 229 0.65 8.73 -5.45
N ASP A 230 1.04 9.62 -4.54
CA ASP A 230 1.37 11.00 -4.90
C ASP A 230 2.46 11.04 -5.98
N PRO A 231 2.19 11.60 -7.18
CA PRO A 231 3.13 11.61 -8.30
C PRO A 231 4.46 12.30 -7.98
N THR A 232 4.48 13.15 -6.95
CA THR A 232 5.67 13.91 -6.54
C THR A 232 6.33 13.37 -5.27
N GLN A 233 5.76 12.33 -4.64
CA GLN A 233 6.22 11.81 -3.35
C GLN A 233 6.42 12.91 -2.30
N ASN A 234 5.52 13.89 -2.29
CA ASN A 234 5.54 15.08 -1.44
C ASN A 234 4.78 14.86 -0.12
N ILE A 235 3.70 14.08 -0.15
CA ILE A 235 2.96 13.65 1.03
C ILE A 235 3.81 12.65 1.82
N VAL A 236 3.96 12.88 3.12
CA VAL A 236 4.61 11.98 4.06
C VAL A 236 3.64 11.62 5.17
N TRP A 237 3.27 10.34 5.24
CA TRP A 237 2.46 9.82 6.33
C TRP A 237 3.33 9.53 7.56
N VAL A 238 2.96 10.10 8.71
CA VAL A 238 3.51 9.74 10.01
C VAL A 238 2.40 9.21 10.91
N THR A 239 2.77 8.51 11.98
CA THR A 239 1.78 8.00 12.93
C THR A 239 1.21 9.17 13.75
N PRO A 240 -0.13 9.33 13.84
CA PRO A 240 -0.75 10.28 14.76
C PRO A 240 -0.60 9.83 16.22
N GLU A 241 -1.18 10.59 17.15
CA GLU A 241 -1.27 10.17 18.54
C GLU A 241 -1.96 8.80 18.69
N GLY A 242 -1.47 8.01 19.65
CA GLY A 242 -1.95 6.65 19.90
C GLY A 242 -3.45 6.62 20.24
N GLY A 243 -4.19 5.69 19.63
CA GLY A 243 -5.64 5.58 19.78
C GLY A 243 -6.45 6.32 18.72
N GLY A 244 -5.82 7.21 17.93
CA GLY A 244 -6.43 7.78 16.74
C GLY A 244 -6.44 6.81 15.56
N GLY A 245 -7.41 6.96 14.67
CA GLY A 245 -7.57 6.16 13.45
C GLY A 245 -8.84 5.33 13.41
N PRO A 246 -8.92 4.38 12.46
CA PRO A 246 -10.11 3.57 12.26
C PRO A 246 -10.40 2.60 13.42
N ASN A 247 -11.68 2.41 13.73
CA ASN A 247 -12.14 1.40 14.68
C ASN A 247 -12.94 0.31 13.93
N TYR A 248 -12.25 -0.79 13.61
CA TYR A 248 -12.77 -1.89 12.80
C TYR A 248 -13.08 -3.12 13.66
N PRO A 249 -14.31 -3.27 14.20
CA PRO A 249 -14.61 -4.35 15.13
C PRO A 249 -14.60 -5.74 14.49
N ASN A 250 -14.70 -5.85 13.16
CA ASN A 250 -14.82 -7.12 12.43
C ASN A 250 -14.31 -7.03 10.96
N MET A 251 -13.22 -6.31 10.69
CA MET A 251 -12.62 -6.23 9.34
C MET A 251 -11.14 -6.61 9.34
#